data_AF-A0A6B3GWU8-F1
#
_entry.id   AF-A0A6B3GWU8-F1
#
_cell.length_a   1.000
_cell.length_b   1.000
_cell.length_c   1.000
_cell.angle_alpha   90.00
_cell.angle_beta   90.00
_cell.angle_gamma   90.00
#
_symmetry.space_group_name_H-M   'P 1'
#
loop_
_entity.id
_entity.type
_entity.pdbx_description
1 polymer ?
#
loop_
_entity_poly.entity_id
_entity_poly.type
_entity_poly.pdbx_seq_one_letter_code
_entity_poly.pdbx_strand_id
1 'polypeptide(L)'
;QTAANARAFITAARTANPRLRMVLLPVIPNIRAETDAPFAASCAHFNELLAKAVADLDTASSPLLLASRPPGYDIHTDTYDGTHPGPSGEHLLAAAFADAMHQAWGLGGPYAGGPTARVPAQAQVSAPV
;
A
#
# COMPACT_ATOMS: atom_id res chain seq x y z
N GLN A 1 -12.62 -13.81 7.51
CA GLN A 1 -11.59 -14.11 8.52
C GLN A 1 -10.56 -12.98 8.63
N THR A 2 -9.86 -12.60 7.54
CA THR A 2 -8.75 -11.63 7.58
C THR A 2 -9.11 -10.24 8.12
N ALA A 3 -10.27 -9.67 7.77
CA ALA A 3 -10.68 -8.35 8.29
C ALA A 3 -10.95 -8.37 9.80
N ALA A 4 -11.49 -9.46 10.35
CA ALA A 4 -11.63 -9.64 11.79
C ALA A 4 -10.27 -9.71 12.47
N ASN A 5 -9.28 -10.36 11.83
CA ASN A 5 -7.91 -10.41 12.34
C ASN A 5 -7.25 -9.01 12.35
N ALA A 6 -7.49 -8.18 11.34
CA ALA A 6 -6.98 -6.80 11.33
C ALA A 6 -7.54 -5.99 12.50
N ARG A 7 -8.84 -6.09 12.79
CA ARG A 7 -9.45 -5.45 13.97
C ARG A 7 -8.86 -5.99 15.27
N ALA A 8 -8.73 -7.31 15.39
CA ALA A 8 -8.14 -7.94 16.58
C ALA A 8 -6.71 -7.47 16.82
N PHE A 9 -5.90 -7.34 15.76
CA PHE A 9 -4.53 -6.84 15.84
C PHE A 9 -4.48 -5.39 16.34
N ILE A 10 -5.29 -4.49 15.76
CA ILE A 10 -5.37 -3.07 16.16
C ILE A 10 -5.80 -2.95 17.62
N THR A 11 -6.82 -3.71 18.03
CA THR A 11 -7.29 -3.74 19.43
C THR A 11 -6.19 -4.22 20.38
N ALA A 12 -5.51 -5.33 20.06
CA ALA A 12 -4.44 -5.86 20.89
C ALA A 12 -3.26 -4.87 21.02
N ALA A 13 -2.87 -4.21 19.92
CA ALA A 13 -1.85 -3.18 19.95
C ALA A 13 -2.25 -1.99 20.85
N ARG A 14 -3.52 -1.55 20.78
CA ARG A 14 -4.05 -0.48 21.65
C ARG A 14 -4.16 -0.88 23.12
N THR A 15 -4.42 -2.15 23.42
CA THR A 15 -4.37 -2.66 24.79
C THR A 15 -2.98 -2.48 25.40
N ALA A 16 -1.93 -2.70 24.61
CA ALA A 16 -0.55 -2.49 25.05
C ALA A 16 -0.17 -1.00 25.14
N ASN A 17 -0.64 -0.17 24.19
CA ASN A 17 -0.46 1.27 24.22
C ASN A 17 -1.67 2.00 23.60
N PRO A 18 -2.53 2.66 24.39
CA PRO A 18 -3.76 3.27 23.91
C PRO A 18 -3.54 4.53 23.07
N ARG A 19 -2.29 4.98 22.90
CA ARG A 19 -1.91 6.17 22.12
C ARG A 19 -1.17 5.83 20.82
N LEU A 20 -1.17 4.56 20.39
CA LEU A 20 -0.53 4.18 19.14
C LEU A 20 -1.18 4.89 17.95
N ARG A 21 -0.34 5.24 16.98
CA ARG A 21 -0.75 5.73 15.66
C ARG A 21 -0.34 4.66 14.66
N MET A 22 -1.20 4.35 13.69
CA MET A 22 -0.91 3.26 12.74
C MET A 22 -1.26 3.71 11.32
N VAL A 23 -0.41 3.31 10.38
CA VAL A 23 -0.72 3.39 8.95
C VAL A 23 -0.90 1.98 8.45
N LEU A 24 -2.00 1.73 7.74
CA LEU A 24 -2.29 0.46 7.11
C LEU A 24 -2.33 0.67 5.60
N LEU A 25 -1.82 -0.28 4.84
CA LEU A 25 -1.88 -0.28 3.37
C LEU A 25 -2.75 -1.45 2.92
N PRO A 26 -3.68 -1.25 1.96
CA PRO A 26 -4.38 -2.35 1.31
C PRO A 26 -3.41 -3.38 0.72
N VAL A 27 -3.84 -4.63 0.61
CA VAL A 27 -3.10 -5.66 -0.12
C VAL A 27 -2.82 -5.17 -1.54
N ILE A 28 -1.55 -5.18 -1.90
CA ILE A 28 -1.08 -4.75 -3.21
C ILE A 28 -1.47 -5.76 -4.31
N PRO A 29 -1.55 -5.32 -5.57
CA PRO A 29 -1.76 -6.24 -6.68
C PRO A 29 -0.70 -7.34 -6.70
N ASN A 30 -1.09 -8.52 -7.14
CA ASN A 30 -0.22 -9.69 -7.23
C ASN A 30 -0.61 -10.55 -8.44
N ILE A 31 0.34 -11.31 -8.96
CA ILE A 31 0.21 -12.08 -10.20
C ILE A 31 -0.89 -13.14 -10.14
N ARG A 32 -1.13 -13.74 -8.97
CA ARG A 32 -2.19 -14.74 -8.82
C ARG A 32 -3.56 -14.13 -9.13
N ALA A 33 -3.80 -12.88 -8.73
CA ALA A 33 -5.06 -12.19 -9.00
C ALA A 33 -5.33 -11.96 -10.49
N GLU A 34 -4.32 -12.04 -11.37
CA GLU A 34 -4.53 -11.91 -12.81
C GLU A 34 -5.19 -13.15 -13.44
N THR A 35 -4.96 -14.33 -12.85
CA THR A 35 -5.43 -15.60 -13.40
C THR A 35 -6.47 -16.31 -12.52
N ASP A 36 -6.57 -15.97 -11.23
CA ASP A 36 -7.48 -16.57 -10.26
C ASP A 36 -8.52 -15.51 -9.81
N ALA A 37 -9.64 -15.45 -10.54
CA ALA A 37 -10.70 -14.48 -10.29
C ALA A 37 -11.33 -14.58 -8.87
N PRO A 38 -11.60 -15.76 -8.30
CA PRO A 38 -12.02 -15.89 -6.91
C PRO A 38 -11.02 -15.30 -5.90
N PHE A 39 -9.73 -15.51 -6.13
CA PHE A 39 -8.68 -14.92 -5.31
C PHE A 39 -8.63 -13.39 -5.46
N ALA A 40 -8.71 -12.88 -6.69
CA ALA A 40 -8.78 -11.44 -6.95
C ALA A 40 -9.96 -10.77 -6.24
N ALA A 41 -11.14 -11.40 -6.30
CA ALA A 41 -12.34 -10.95 -5.59
C ALA A 41 -12.15 -10.96 -4.07
N SER A 42 -11.44 -11.96 -3.54
CA SER A 42 -11.11 -12.05 -2.11
C SER A 42 -10.17 -10.92 -1.66
N CYS A 43 -9.17 -10.57 -2.47
CA CYS A 43 -8.29 -9.43 -2.21
C CYS A 43 -9.06 -8.10 -2.24
N ALA A 44 -9.90 -7.89 -3.25
CA ALA A 44 -10.72 -6.68 -3.37
C ALA A 44 -11.68 -6.53 -2.18
N HIS A 45 -12.39 -7.62 -1.83
CA HIS A 45 -13.30 -7.63 -0.69
C HIS A 45 -12.57 -7.39 0.64
N PHE A 46 -11.40 -8.00 0.83
CA PHE A 46 -10.59 -7.74 2.03
C PHE A 46 -10.17 -6.27 2.12
N ASN A 47 -9.69 -5.68 1.03
CA ASN A 47 -9.26 -4.28 1.00
C ASN A 47 -10.41 -3.31 1.31
N GLU A 48 -11.62 -3.60 0.82
CA GLU A 48 -12.82 -2.84 1.18
C GLU A 48 -13.13 -2.95 2.68
N LEU A 49 -13.09 -4.16 3.25
CA LEU A 49 -13.32 -4.36 4.67
C LEU A 49 -12.23 -3.75 5.55
N LEU A 50 -10.97 -3.75 5.09
CA LEU A 50 -9.86 -3.10 5.77
C LEU A 50 -10.08 -1.58 5.81
N ALA A 51 -10.50 -0.97 4.70
CA ALA A 51 -10.82 0.45 4.65
C ALA A 51 -11.94 0.81 5.64
N LYS A 52 -13.01 0.01 5.69
CA LYS A 52 -14.09 0.17 6.68
C LYS A 52 -13.56 0.02 8.11
N ALA A 53 -12.71 -0.98 8.37
CA ALA A 53 -12.14 -1.19 9.70
C ALA A 53 -11.25 -0.02 10.15
N VAL A 54 -10.45 0.56 9.26
CA VAL A 54 -9.65 1.75 9.56
C VAL A 54 -10.56 2.93 9.89
N ALA A 55 -11.58 3.19 9.08
CA ALA A 55 -12.53 4.28 9.33
C ALA A 55 -13.30 4.09 10.65
N ASP A 56 -13.79 2.89 10.93
CA ASP A 56 -14.56 2.59 12.15
C ASP A 56 -13.73 2.65 13.43
N LEU A 57 -12.43 2.34 13.35
CA LEU A 57 -11.54 2.26 14.50
C LEU A 57 -10.70 3.53 14.68
N ASP A 58 -10.69 4.47 13.75
CA ASP A 58 -9.95 5.72 13.87
C ASP A 58 -10.48 6.58 15.02
N THR A 59 -9.57 7.12 15.83
CA THR A 59 -9.91 8.02 16.95
C THR A 59 -8.83 9.08 17.12
N ALA A 60 -9.21 10.24 17.66
CA ALA A 60 -8.25 11.32 17.93
C ALA A 60 -7.11 10.90 18.88
N SER A 61 -7.36 9.99 19.83
CA SER A 61 -6.35 9.51 20.79
C SER A 61 -5.43 8.43 20.23
N SER A 62 -5.84 7.73 19.17
CA SER A 62 -5.08 6.65 18.55
C SER A 62 -5.34 6.64 17.03
N PRO A 63 -4.87 7.66 16.29
CA PRO A 63 -5.26 7.85 14.90
C PRO A 63 -4.75 6.73 13.98
N LEU A 64 -5.60 6.35 13.03
CA LEU A 64 -5.31 5.38 11.98
C LEU A 64 -5.36 6.06 10.60
N LEU A 65 -4.45 5.69 9.73
CA LEU A 65 -4.47 6.10 8.32
C LEU A 65 -4.54 4.89 7.43
N LEU A 66 -5.33 4.99 6.36
CA LEU A 66 -5.25 4.08 5.23
C LEU A 66 -4.37 4.73 4.16
N ALA A 67 -3.14 4.23 4.00
CA ALA A 67 -2.28 4.64 2.90
C ALA A 67 -2.87 4.18 1.56
N SER A 68 -2.54 4.92 0.51
CA SER A 68 -2.95 4.59 -0.86
C SER A 68 -1.86 3.76 -1.54
N ARG A 69 -2.27 2.85 -2.43
CA ARG A 69 -1.33 2.15 -3.32
C ARG A 69 -0.48 3.20 -4.08
N PRO A 70 0.83 3.02 -4.19
CA PRO A 70 1.67 3.91 -4.97
C PRO A 70 1.14 4.04 -6.41
N PRO A 71 0.97 5.27 -6.95
CA PRO A 71 0.62 5.46 -8.34
C PRO A 71 1.63 4.76 -9.27
N GLY A 72 1.12 4.02 -10.27
CA GLY A 72 1.97 3.35 -11.25
C GLY A 72 2.68 2.08 -10.77
N TYR A 73 2.38 1.57 -9.56
CA TYR A 73 2.90 0.27 -9.11
C TYR A 73 2.51 -0.84 -10.10
N ASP A 74 3.52 -1.48 -10.70
CA ASP A 74 3.36 -2.51 -11.72
C ASP A 74 3.99 -3.81 -11.25
N ILE A 75 3.18 -4.87 -11.15
CA ILE A 75 3.65 -6.15 -10.63
C ILE A 75 4.72 -6.78 -11.51
N HIS A 76 4.79 -6.49 -12.81
CA HIS A 76 5.77 -7.11 -13.68
C HIS A 76 7.16 -6.47 -13.57
N THR A 77 7.24 -5.26 -13.04
CA THR A 77 8.49 -4.49 -12.97
C THR A 77 8.90 -4.09 -11.56
N ASP A 78 7.95 -3.99 -10.63
CA ASP A 78 8.19 -3.65 -9.22
C ASP A 78 8.20 -4.86 -8.29
N THR A 79 8.04 -6.07 -8.81
CA THR A 79 8.17 -7.32 -8.05
C THR A 79 9.18 -8.26 -8.73
N TYR A 80 9.75 -9.21 -7.99
CA TYR A 80 10.69 -10.18 -8.56
C TYR A 80 10.01 -11.47 -9.06
N ASP A 81 8.76 -11.72 -8.68
CA ASP A 81 8.00 -12.93 -9.04
C ASP A 81 6.52 -12.68 -9.35
N GLY A 82 6.13 -11.42 -9.51
CA GLY A 82 4.75 -10.99 -9.69
C GLY A 82 4.00 -10.74 -8.37
N THR A 83 4.55 -11.08 -7.20
CA THR A 83 3.89 -10.91 -5.89
C THR A 83 4.74 -10.12 -4.91
N HIS A 84 6.01 -10.46 -4.78
CA HIS A 84 6.89 -9.90 -3.76
C HIS A 84 7.65 -8.69 -4.29
N PRO A 85 7.53 -7.52 -3.66
CA PRO A 85 8.21 -6.31 -4.10
C PRO A 85 9.72 -6.56 -4.28
N GLY A 86 10.25 -6.14 -5.43
CA GLY A 86 11.68 -5.98 -5.64
C GLY A 86 12.11 -4.57 -5.20
N PRO A 87 13.38 -4.19 -5.41
CA PRO A 87 13.91 -2.93 -4.87
C PRO A 87 13.09 -1.68 -5.24
N SER A 88 12.61 -1.57 -6.49
CA SER A 88 11.76 -0.43 -6.88
C SER A 88 10.40 -0.45 -6.18
N GLY A 89 9.76 -1.62 -6.10
CA GLY A 89 8.48 -1.79 -5.40
C GLY A 89 8.59 -1.52 -3.90
N GLU A 90 9.66 -2.00 -3.26
CA GLU A 90 9.95 -1.72 -1.84
C GLU A 90 10.02 -0.21 -1.58
N HIS A 91 10.74 0.53 -2.44
CA HIS A 91 10.84 1.99 -2.33
C HIS A 91 9.50 2.69 -2.57
N LEU A 92 8.69 2.23 -3.53
CA LEU A 92 7.35 2.78 -3.77
C LEU A 92 6.42 2.57 -2.56
N LEU A 93 6.44 1.38 -1.96
CA LEU A 93 5.64 1.09 -0.77
C LEU A 93 6.13 1.89 0.44
N ALA A 94 7.46 1.98 0.64
CA ALA A 94 8.05 2.81 1.68
C ALA A 94 7.65 4.28 1.54
N ALA A 95 7.64 4.82 0.31
CA ALA A 95 7.16 6.17 0.03
C ALA A 95 5.70 6.34 0.45
N ALA A 96 4.81 5.40 0.12
CA ALA A 96 3.40 5.49 0.50
C ALA A 96 3.18 5.56 2.02
N PHE A 97 3.93 4.78 2.81
CA PHE A 97 3.88 4.87 4.27
C PHE A 97 4.48 6.19 4.78
N ALA A 98 5.66 6.56 4.30
CA ALA A 98 6.37 7.76 4.74
C ALA A 98 5.56 9.04 4.43
N ASP A 99 5.03 9.15 3.22
CA ASP A 99 4.25 10.31 2.79
C ASP A 99 2.93 10.41 3.56
N ALA A 100 2.23 9.29 3.82
CA ALA A 100 1.04 9.29 4.66
C ALA A 100 1.33 9.81 6.07
N MET A 101 2.41 9.33 6.70
CA MET A 101 2.82 9.80 8.03
C MET A 101 3.27 11.26 8.00
N HIS A 102 4.02 11.68 6.99
CA HIS A 102 4.49 13.06 6.88
C HIS A 102 3.33 14.04 6.68
N GLN A 103 2.44 13.76 5.73
CA GLN A 103 1.32 14.64 5.39
C GLN A 103 0.31 14.76 6.53
N ALA A 104 -0.05 13.65 7.18
CA ALA A 104 -1.07 13.68 8.23
C ALA A 104 -0.52 14.11 9.58
N TRP A 105 0.74 13.76 9.89
CA TRP A 105 1.27 13.85 11.25
C TRP A 105 2.53 14.70 11.38
N GLY A 106 3.06 15.23 10.27
CA GLY A 106 4.35 15.95 10.25
C GLY A 106 5.53 15.07 10.64
N LEU A 107 5.37 13.74 10.58
CA LEU A 107 6.42 12.81 10.99
C LEU A 107 7.43 12.61 9.85
N GLY A 108 8.69 12.89 10.13
CA GLY A 108 9.74 12.84 9.11
C GLY A 108 9.61 13.96 8.07
N GLY A 109 10.06 13.69 6.84
CA GLY A 109 9.98 14.60 5.70
C GLY A 109 9.50 13.89 4.43
N PRO A 110 9.38 14.60 3.30
CA PRO A 110 9.07 13.99 2.01
C PRO A 110 10.02 12.83 1.68
N TYR A 111 9.50 11.73 1.16
CA TYR A 111 10.31 10.57 0.88
C TYR A 111 11.31 10.83 -0.27
N ALA A 112 12.62 10.71 0.02
CA ALA A 112 13.69 10.98 -0.94
C ALA A 112 14.31 9.72 -1.58
N GLY A 113 13.93 8.53 -1.11
CA GLY A 113 14.55 7.26 -1.52
C GLY A 113 13.93 6.60 -2.75
N GLY A 114 12.92 7.22 -3.38
CA GLY A 114 12.19 6.60 -4.48
C GLY A 114 13.07 6.32 -5.70
N PRO A 115 12.75 5.31 -6.53
CA PRO A 115 13.38 5.20 -7.85
C PRO A 115 13.16 6.50 -8.61
N THR A 116 14.20 7.00 -9.30
CA THR A 116 14.08 8.17 -10.17
C THR A 116 12.87 8.00 -11.08
N ALA A 117 12.01 9.02 -11.17
CA ALA A 117 10.76 8.97 -11.94
C ALA A 117 10.97 8.26 -13.28
N ARG A 118 10.19 7.21 -13.57
CA ARG A 118 10.27 6.51 -14.85
C ARG A 118 9.98 7.54 -15.95
N VAL A 119 10.99 7.81 -16.78
CA VAL A 119 10.78 8.56 -18.02
C VAL A 119 9.82 7.72 -18.87
N PRO A 120 8.68 8.25 -19.32
CA PRO A 120 7.81 7.51 -20.23
C PRO A 120 8.62 7.14 -21.47
N ALA A 121 8.54 5.87 -21.90
CA ALA A 121 9.22 5.41 -23.08
C ALA A 121 8.83 6.31 -24.27
N GLN A 122 9.81 7.04 -24.82
CA GLN A 122 9.58 7.81 -26.03
C GLN A 122 9.17 6.83 -27.13
N ALA A 123 8.02 7.08 -27.76
CA ALA A 123 7.58 6.33 -28.92
C ALA A 123 8.70 6.39 -29.97
N GLN A 124 9.32 5.24 -30.26
CA GLN A 124 10.27 5.13 -31.36
C GLN A 124 9.50 5.40 -32.65
N VAL A 125 9.70 6.59 -33.22
CA VAL A 125 9.22 6.91 -34.56
C VAL A 125 10.16 6.22 -35.53
N SER A 126 9.72 5.12 -36.13
CA SER A 126 10.42 4.46 -37.23
C SER A 126 10.51 5.42 -38.42
N ALA A 127 11.73 5.74 -38.87
CA ALA A 127 11.96 6.40 -40.14
C ALA A 127 11.65 5.44 -41.31
N PRO A 128 11.05 5.89 -42.42
CA PRO A 128 10.78 5.04 -43.56
C PRO A 128 12.06 4.78 -44.36
N VAL A 129 12.11 3.58 -44.96
CA VAL A 129 13.10 3.14 -45.95
C VAL A 129 12.77 3.76 -47.31
#